data_AF-A0A941AAN2-F1
#
_entry.id   AF-A0A941AAN2-F1
#
_cell.length_a   1.000
_cell.length_b   1.000
_cell.length_c   1.000
_cell.angle_alpha   90.00
_cell.angle_beta   90.00
_cell.angle_gamma   90.00
#
_symmetry.space_group_name_H-M   'P 1'
#
loop_
_entity.id
_entity.type
_entity.pdbx_description
1 polymer ?
#
loop_
_entity_poly.entity_id
_entity_poly.type
_entity_poly.pdbx_seq_one_letter_code
_entity_poly.pdbx_strand_id
1 'polypeptide(L)'
;MAVLTAELLFPGAGSLKDKRRRLAGLTARIRASFPVSVAEVAHQELWQRGAIGVALVTTNARLAQSMLDRITDGIGRDGEVELLSRRIEWFHPEGDGEEGFPGWGGPE
;
A
#
# COMPACT_ATOMS: atom_id res chain seq x y z
N MET A 1 7.91 7.67 -9.75
CA MET A 1 6.71 7.60 -8.87
C MET A 1 6.31 6.15 -8.67
N ALA A 2 5.44 5.85 -7.70
CA ALA A 2 5.08 4.46 -7.41
C ALA A 2 3.64 4.29 -6.93
N VAL A 3 3.10 3.10 -7.16
CA VAL A 3 1.81 2.64 -6.64
C VAL A 3 2.01 1.35 -5.86
N LEU A 4 1.53 1.32 -4.62
CA LEU A 4 1.43 0.12 -3.79
C LEU A 4 -0.02 -0.38 -3.82
N THR A 5 -0.21 -1.64 -4.14
CA THR A 5 -1.48 -2.35 -3.95
C THR A 5 -1.31 -3.36 -2.83
N ALA A 6 -2.15 -3.30 -1.81
CA ALA A 6 -2.12 -4.18 -0.65
C ALA A 6 -3.45 -4.92 -0.51
N GLU A 7 -3.37 -6.26 -0.51
CA GLU A 7 -4.48 -7.16 -0.24
C GLU A 7 -4.68 -7.30 1.27
N LEU A 8 -5.93 -7.19 1.72
CA LEU A 8 -6.29 -7.11 3.12
C LEU A 8 -7.29 -8.20 3.52
N LEU A 9 -7.11 -8.73 4.73
CA LEU A 9 -8.07 -9.57 5.43
C LEU A 9 -8.63 -8.81 6.63
N PHE A 10 -9.93 -8.99 6.90
CA PHE A 10 -10.60 -8.43 8.08
C PHE A 10 -11.18 -9.58 8.93
N PRO A 11 -10.38 -10.22 9.81
CA PRO A 11 -10.71 -11.51 10.45
C PRO A 11 -12.00 -11.51 11.28
N GLY A 12 -12.48 -10.35 11.71
CA GLY A 12 -13.70 -10.21 12.51
C GLY A 12 -14.82 -9.41 11.84
N ALA A 13 -14.72 -9.08 10.55
CA ALA A 13 -15.73 -8.27 9.88
C ALA A 13 -17.01 -9.10 9.58
N GLY A 14 -18.07 -8.83 10.34
CA GLY A 14 -19.38 -9.50 10.19
C GLY A 14 -20.36 -8.78 9.26
N SER A 15 -19.96 -7.67 8.64
CA SER A 15 -20.79 -6.92 7.68
C SER A 15 -19.95 -5.97 6.83
N LEU A 16 -20.50 -5.50 5.70
CA LEU A 16 -19.89 -4.43 4.90
C LEU A 16 -19.66 -3.14 5.69
N LYS A 17 -20.58 -2.79 6.59
CA LYS A 17 -20.46 -1.58 7.42
C LYS A 17 -19.25 -1.67 8.35
N ASP A 18 -19.03 -2.83 8.96
CA ASP A 18 -17.87 -3.05 9.81
C ASP A 18 -16.56 -2.97 9.01
N LYS A 19 -16.47 -3.68 7.87
CA LYS A 19 -15.31 -3.57 6.96
C LYS A 19 -15.01 -2.11 6.61
N ARG A 20 -16.03 -1.37 6.13
CA ARG A 20 -15.88 0.03 5.72
C ARG A 20 -15.37 0.92 6.86
N ARG A 21 -15.82 0.69 8.10
CA ARG A 21 -15.32 1.41 9.28
C ARG A 21 -13.83 1.13 9.52
N ARG A 22 -13.41 -0.15 9.54
CA ARG A 22 -12.00 -0.53 9.76
C ARG A 22 -11.10 0.01 8.65
N LEU A 23 -11.55 -0.13 7.40
CA LEU A 23 -10.85 0.37 6.22
C LEU A 23 -10.74 1.91 6.21
N ALA A 24 -11.79 2.62 6.61
CA ALA A 24 -11.75 4.07 6.78
C ALA A 24 -10.72 4.48 7.84
N GLY A 25 -10.66 3.77 8.97
CA GLY A 25 -9.64 3.97 10.00
C GLY A 25 -8.22 3.79 9.46
N LEU A 26 -7.97 2.67 8.75
CA LEU A 26 -6.67 2.39 8.15
C LEU A 26 -6.25 3.49 7.16
N THR A 27 -7.12 3.82 6.19
CA THR A 27 -6.82 4.82 5.16
C THR A 27 -6.67 6.22 5.74
N ALA A 28 -7.45 6.60 6.77
CA ALA A 28 -7.28 7.86 7.48
C ALA A 28 -5.92 7.97 8.17
N ARG A 29 -5.47 6.91 8.87
CA ARG A 29 -4.14 6.89 9.51
C ARG A 29 -3.01 7.01 8.49
N ILE A 30 -3.12 6.33 7.34
CA ILE A 30 -2.14 6.43 6.25
C ILE A 30 -2.07 7.87 5.73
N ARG A 31 -3.22 8.49 5.41
CA ARG A 31 -3.27 9.89 4.93
C ARG A 31 -2.71 10.89 5.95
N ALA A 32 -2.95 10.66 7.24
CA ALA A 32 -2.45 11.54 8.30
C ALA A 32 -0.93 11.40 8.52
N SER A 33 -0.36 10.23 8.23
CA SER A 33 1.04 9.92 8.52
C SER A 33 1.97 10.13 7.33
N PHE A 34 1.45 10.10 6.11
CA PHE A 34 2.24 10.11 4.88
C PHE A 34 1.61 11.01 3.81
N PRO A 35 2.42 11.74 3.01
CA PRO A 35 1.94 12.57 1.91
C PRO A 35 1.59 11.72 0.67
N VAL A 36 0.57 10.86 0.80
CA VAL A 36 0.16 9.90 -0.23
C VAL A 36 -1.34 10.00 -0.54
N SER A 37 -1.72 9.59 -1.76
CA SER A 37 -3.12 9.26 -2.06
C SER A 37 -3.37 7.79 -1.71
N VAL A 38 -4.54 7.47 -1.15
CA VAL A 38 -4.92 6.10 -0.78
C VAL A 38 -6.43 5.88 -0.92
N ALA A 39 -6.86 4.72 -1.40
CA ALA A 39 -8.27 4.34 -1.53
C ALA A 39 -8.48 2.81 -1.53
N GLU A 40 -9.70 2.35 -1.28
CA GLU A 40 -10.11 0.96 -1.58
C GLU A 40 -10.19 0.77 -3.10
N VAL A 41 -9.58 -0.28 -3.63
CA VAL A 41 -9.48 -0.53 -5.08
C VAL A 41 -10.09 -1.87 -5.51
N ALA A 42 -10.31 -2.81 -4.59
CA ALA A 42 -10.96 -4.09 -4.90
C ALA A 42 -11.72 -4.68 -3.71
N HIS A 43 -12.53 -5.71 -3.99
CA HIS A 43 -13.29 -6.51 -3.02
C HIS A 43 -14.35 -5.74 -2.21
N GLN A 44 -14.95 -4.69 -2.80
CA GLN A 44 -15.91 -3.80 -2.15
C GLN A 44 -17.11 -4.54 -1.55
N GLU A 45 -17.56 -5.63 -2.18
CA GLU A 45 -18.72 -6.43 -1.77
C GLU A 45 -18.41 -7.61 -0.84
N LEU A 46 -17.13 -7.86 -0.52
CA LEU A 46 -16.73 -8.89 0.43
C LEU A 46 -16.53 -8.29 1.82
N TRP A 47 -16.95 -9.00 2.88
CA TRP A 47 -16.88 -8.48 4.25
C TRP A 47 -15.48 -8.64 4.85
N GLN A 48 -14.84 -9.77 4.56
CA GLN A 48 -13.53 -10.12 5.13
C GLN A 48 -12.38 -9.85 4.16
N ARG A 49 -12.63 -9.31 2.97
CA ARG A 49 -11.61 -9.00 1.97
C ARG A 49 -11.71 -7.55 1.52
N GLY A 50 -10.56 -6.95 1.25
CA GLY A 50 -10.42 -5.61 0.70
C GLY A 50 -9.06 -5.49 0.02
N ALA A 51 -8.90 -4.52 -0.86
CA ALA A 51 -7.58 -4.09 -1.30
C ALA A 51 -7.49 -2.58 -1.24
N ILE A 52 -6.35 -2.05 -0.81
CA ILE A 52 -6.04 -0.61 -0.92
C ILE A 52 -4.99 -0.36 -1.99
N GLY A 53 -5.18 0.72 -2.73
CA GLY A 53 -4.17 1.32 -3.59
C GLY A 53 -3.61 2.56 -2.91
N VAL A 54 -2.29 2.71 -2.91
CA VAL A 54 -1.56 3.87 -2.38
C VAL A 54 -0.67 4.43 -3.49
N ALA A 55 -0.87 5.68 -3.88
CA ALA A 55 -0.06 6.34 -4.89
C ALA A 55 0.84 7.41 -4.26
N LEU A 56 2.13 7.38 -4.61
CA LEU A 56 3.14 8.32 -4.17
C LEU A 56 3.86 8.95 -5.36
N VAL A 57 3.81 10.28 -5.43
CA VAL A 57 4.53 11.07 -6.42
C VAL A 57 5.79 11.64 -5.77
N THR A 58 6.95 11.26 -6.28
CA THR A 58 8.25 11.78 -5.86
C THR A 58 9.31 11.48 -6.93
N THR A 59 10.37 12.28 -6.93
CA THR A 59 11.58 12.09 -7.75
C THR A 59 12.63 11.23 -7.05
N ASN A 60 12.48 10.96 -5.74
CA ASN A 60 13.44 10.18 -4.96
C ASN A 60 12.95 8.74 -4.76
N ALA A 61 13.55 7.78 -5.48
CA ALA A 61 13.18 6.37 -5.40
C ALA A 61 13.42 5.74 -4.02
N ARG A 62 14.51 6.12 -3.33
CA ARG A 62 14.80 5.59 -1.98
C ARG A 62 13.77 6.08 -0.96
N LEU A 63 13.37 7.34 -1.07
CA LEU A 63 12.29 7.90 -0.25
C LEU A 63 10.98 7.17 -0.51
N ALA A 64 10.65 6.93 -1.78
CA ALA A 64 9.45 6.19 -2.14
C ALA A 64 9.44 4.78 -1.55
N GLN A 65 10.52 4.02 -1.72
CA GLN A 65 10.65 2.67 -1.18
C GLN A 65 10.48 2.68 0.34
N SER A 66 11.23 3.56 1.02
CA SER A 66 11.17 3.68 2.49
C SER A 66 9.77 4.04 2.99
N MET A 67 9.05 4.95 2.32
CA MET A 67 7.68 5.29 2.70
C MET A 67 6.71 4.13 2.49
N LEU A 68 6.76 3.46 1.32
CA LEU A 68 5.87 2.34 1.01
C LEU A 68 6.11 1.14 1.94
N ASP A 69 7.36 0.88 2.33
CA ASP A 69 7.69 -0.12 3.35
C ASP A 69 7.10 0.26 4.70
N ARG A 70 7.30 1.50 5.16
CA ARG A 70 6.71 1.98 6.42
C ARG A 70 5.18 1.93 6.44
N ILE A 71 4.53 2.19 5.31
CA ILE A 71 3.08 2.06 5.16
C ILE A 71 2.69 0.58 5.31
N THR A 72 3.39 -0.31 4.62
CA THR A 72 3.18 -1.77 4.70
C THR A 72 3.32 -2.27 6.14
N ASP A 73 4.41 -1.92 6.82
CA ASP A 73 4.70 -2.33 8.21
C ASP A 73 3.70 -1.76 9.23
N GLY A 74 2.99 -0.70 8.85
CA GLY A 74 1.92 -0.11 9.64
C GLY A 74 0.59 -0.85 9.52
N ILE A 75 0.38 -1.62 8.43
CA ILE A 75 -0.84 -2.40 8.23
C ILE A 75 -0.84 -3.56 9.23
N GLY A 76 -1.92 -3.68 10.00
CA GLY A 76 -2.16 -4.77 10.94
C GLY A 76 -1.52 -4.68 12.31
N ARG A 77 -0.89 -3.56 12.66
CA ARG A 77 -0.41 -3.31 14.03
C ARG A 77 -1.50 -3.30 15.09
N ASP A 78 -2.74 -2.97 14.71
CA ASP A 78 -3.89 -2.94 15.63
C ASP A 78 -4.66 -4.28 15.66
N GLY A 79 -4.29 -5.26 14.83
CA GLY A 79 -4.97 -6.55 14.71
C GLY A 79 -6.38 -6.48 14.07
N GLU A 80 -6.85 -5.29 13.66
CA GLU A 80 -8.19 -5.17 13.05
C GLU A 80 -8.22 -5.54 11.57
N VAL A 81 -7.06 -5.43 10.91
CA VAL A 81 -6.83 -5.66 9.48
C VAL A 81 -5.52 -6.41 9.32
N GLU A 82 -5.48 -7.46 8.52
CA GLU A 82 -4.24 -8.18 8.23
C GLU A 82 -3.80 -7.92 6.79
N LEU A 83 -2.49 -7.77 6.58
CA LEU A 83 -1.91 -7.71 5.24
C LEU A 83 -1.72 -9.13 4.71
N LEU A 84 -2.33 -9.43 3.57
CA LEU A 84 -2.19 -10.74 2.91
C LEU A 84 -1.07 -10.75 1.88
N SER A 85 -1.00 -9.69 1.07
CA SER A 85 0.03 -9.55 0.05
C SER A 85 0.19 -8.09 -0.34
N ARG A 86 1.33 -7.76 -0.94
CA ARG A 86 1.61 -6.43 -1.48
C ARG A 86 2.26 -6.52 -2.85
N ARG A 87 1.97 -5.55 -3.71
CA ARG A 87 2.65 -5.32 -4.99
C ARG A 87 3.01 -3.84 -5.08
N ILE A 88 4.22 -3.55 -5.55
CA ILE A 88 4.67 -2.18 -5.85
C ILE A 88 4.96 -2.08 -7.34
N GLU A 89 4.38 -1.08 -7.99
CA GLU A 89 4.57 -0.76 -9.39
C GLU A 89 5.26 0.61 -9.48
N TRP A 90 6.42 0.63 -10.14
CA TRP A 90 7.21 1.84 -10.36
C TRP A 90 6.84 2.45 -11.71
N PHE A 91 6.70 3.78 -11.74
CA PHE A 91 6.45 4.53 -12.96
C PHE A 91 7.52 5.59 -13.15
N HIS A 92 8.15 5.56 -14.32
CA HIS A 92 9.18 6.49 -14.77
C HIS A 92 8.58 7.39 -15.86
N PRO A 93 8.34 8.68 -15.59
CA PRO A 93 7.66 9.57 -16.53
C PRO A 93 8.46 9.86 -17.82
N GLU A 94 9.77 9.62 -17.82
CA GLU A 94 10.64 9.88 -18.97
C GLU A 94 10.84 8.67 -19.90
N GLY A 95 10.11 7.57 -19.67
CA GLY A 95 10.25 6.33 -20.43
C GLY A 95 11.51 5.55 -20.04
N ASP A 96 11.53 4.26 -20.35
CA ASP A 96 12.55 3.30 -19.93
C ASP A 96 13.90 3.54 -20.64
N GLY A 97 14.58 4.64 -20.30
CA GLY A 97 16.01 4.76 -20.51
C GLY A 97 16.68 3.75 -19.58
N GLU A 98 17.26 2.70 -20.17
CA GLU A 98 18.10 1.72 -19.49
C GLU A 98 19.00 2.40 -18.45
N GLU A 99 18.73 2.20 -17.16
CA GLU A 99 19.74 2.22 -16.12
C GLU A 99 19.15 1.54 -14.89
N GLY A 100 19.70 0.37 -14.58
CA GLY A 100 19.29 -0.46 -13.47
C GLY A 100 19.32 0.27 -12.13
N PHE A 101 18.50 -0.22 -11.22
CA PHE A 101 18.46 0.21 -9.82
C PHE A 101 19.87 0.37 -9.22
N PRO A 102 20.23 1.54 -8.62
CA PRO A 102 21.44 1.67 -7.84
C PRO A 102 21.23 1.02 -6.48
N GLY A 103 21.39 -0.31 -6.42
CA GLY A 103 21.31 -1.08 -5.18
C GLY A 103 21.17 -2.61 -5.29
N TRP A 104 21.17 -3.22 -6.47
CA TRP A 104 21.21 -4.68 -6.58
C TRP A 104 22.66 -5.15 -6.68
N GLY A 105 23.23 -5.62 -5.57
CA GLY A 105 24.50 -6.34 -5.56
C GLY A 105 24.28 -7.77 -6.08
N GLY A 106 24.87 -8.09 -7.23
CA GLY A 106 25.02 -9.47 -7.67
C GLY A 106 26.06 -10.21 -6.81
N PRO A 107 26.01 -11.56 -6.73
CA PRO A 107 27.00 -12.32 -5.99
C PRO A 107 28.36 -12.29 -6.71
N GLU A 108 29.42 -11.91 -5.98
CA GLU A 108 30.81 -12.33 -6.25
C GLU A 108 31.15 -13.54 -5.37
#